data_AF-A0A6P8DKJ0-F1
#
_entry.id   AF-A0A6P8DKJ0-F1
#
_cell.length_a   1.000
_cell.length_b   1.000
_cell.length_c   1.000
_cell.angle_alpha   90.00
_cell.angle_beta   90.00
_cell.angle_gamma   90.00
#
_symmetry.space_group_name_H-M   'P 1'
#
loop_
_entity.id
_entity.type
_entity.pdbx_description
1 polymer ?
#
loop_
_entity_poly.entity_id
_entity_poly.type
_entity_poly.pdbx_seq_one_letter_code
_entity_poly.pdbx_strand_id
1 'polypeptide(L)'
;MSAYKDKDPRIHGIKARIRVVPDFPKPGIMFQDITTLLLDPSAFKDTIDLFVERYKGRNISVVAGVEARGFIFGPPIALAIGAKFVPLRKPGKLPVQSVQC
;
A
#
# COMPACT_ATOMS: atom_id res chain seq x y z
N MET A 1 13.75 19.70 -11.15
CA MET A 1 14.63 18.52 -11.13
C MET A 1 14.88 18.10 -9.68
N SER A 2 13.91 17.42 -9.06
CA SER A 2 14.02 17.01 -7.64
C SER A 2 14.64 15.61 -7.58
N ALA A 3 15.97 15.57 -7.68
CA ALA A 3 16.73 14.36 -7.43
C ALA A 3 16.61 14.02 -5.94
N TYR A 4 15.96 12.91 -5.62
CA TYR A 4 16.42 11.93 -4.62
C TYR A 4 17.17 12.52 -3.41
N LYS A 5 16.58 13.49 -2.70
CA LYS A 5 17.11 13.98 -1.43
C LYS A 5 16.89 12.89 -0.39
N ASP A 6 17.99 12.20 -0.08
CA ASP A 6 18.16 11.22 0.99
C ASP A 6 17.13 10.08 1.02
N LYS A 7 17.50 8.92 0.47
CA LYS A 7 16.71 7.70 0.66
C LYS A 7 16.65 7.41 2.15
N ASP A 8 15.48 7.65 2.74
CA ASP A 8 15.17 7.27 4.11
C ASP A 8 15.70 5.84 4.37
N PRO A 9 16.50 5.63 5.43
CA PRO A 9 17.13 4.33 5.69
C PRO A 9 16.10 3.20 5.82
N ARG A 10 14.86 3.51 6.23
CA ARG A 10 13.75 2.55 6.29
C ARG A 10 13.42 1.95 4.94
N ILE A 11 13.58 2.70 3.83
CA ILE A 11 13.29 2.23 2.47
C ILE A 11 14.17 1.03 2.11
N HIS A 12 15.43 1.02 2.55
CA HIS A 12 16.31 -0.12 2.32
C HIS A 12 15.82 -1.35 3.08
N GLY A 13 15.44 -1.18 4.35
CA GLY A 13 14.87 -2.24 5.19
C GLY A 13 13.59 -2.84 4.59
N ILE A 14 12.66 -2.00 4.15
CA ILE A 14 11.42 -2.41 3.51
C ILE A 14 11.70 -3.19 2.22
N LYS A 15 12.58 -2.67 1.35
CA LYS A 15 12.92 -3.34 0.08
C LYS A 15 13.57 -4.70 0.31
N ALA A 16 14.41 -4.84 1.33
CA ALA A 16 15.04 -6.11 1.68
C ALA A 16 14.02 -7.19 2.12
N ARG A 17 12.83 -6.78 2.56
CA ARG A 17 11.74 -7.69 2.99
C ARG A 17 10.66 -7.87 1.93
N ILE A 18 10.91 -7.48 0.69
CA ILE A 18 10.06 -7.86 -0.45
C ILE A 18 10.79 -8.96 -1.21
N ARG A 19 10.20 -10.16 -1.20
CA ARG A 19 10.73 -11.30 -1.94
C ARG A 19 10.32 -11.22 -3.41
N VAL A 20 11.24 -11.54 -4.30
CA VAL A 20 10.93 -11.69 -5.73
C VAL A 20 10.79 -13.17 -6.06
N VAL A 21 9.63 -13.56 -6.58
CA VAL A 21 9.33 -14.91 -7.03
C VAL A 21 9.30 -14.92 -8.56
N PRO A 22 10.30 -15.53 -9.24
CA PRO A 22 10.31 -15.61 -10.68
C PRO A 22 9.21 -16.54 -11.21
N ASP A 23 8.76 -16.28 -12.43
CA ASP A 23 7.83 -17.12 -13.20
C ASP A 23 6.46 -17.38 -12.55
N PHE A 24 5.99 -16.45 -11.73
CA PHE A 24 4.68 -16.54 -11.07
C PHE A 24 3.77 -15.35 -11.40
N PRO A 25 2.46 -15.58 -11.69
CA PRO A 25 1.78 -16.87 -11.86
C PRO A 25 2.01 -17.52 -13.23
N LYS A 26 2.77 -16.86 -14.12
CA LYS A 26 3.11 -17.34 -15.46
C LYS A 26 4.60 -17.09 -15.74
N PRO A 27 5.24 -17.90 -16.59
CA PRO A 27 6.62 -17.67 -17.02
C PRO A 27 6.85 -16.26 -17.55
N GLY A 28 7.99 -15.67 -17.21
CA GLY A 28 8.40 -14.31 -17.60
C GLY A 28 7.93 -13.20 -16.65
N ILE A 29 7.22 -13.51 -15.56
CA ILE A 29 6.75 -12.52 -14.57
C ILE A 29 7.59 -12.58 -13.30
N MET A 30 8.12 -11.44 -12.86
CA MET A 30 8.80 -11.29 -11.57
C MET A 30 7.82 -10.82 -10.50
N PHE A 31 7.22 -11.76 -9.76
CA PHE A 31 6.21 -11.46 -8.75
C PHE A 31 6.84 -10.87 -7.49
N GLN A 32 6.36 -9.69 -7.08
CA GLN A 32 6.76 -9.05 -5.83
C GLN A 32 5.87 -9.56 -4.69
N ASP A 33 6.41 -10.45 -3.88
CA ASP A 33 5.74 -11.04 -2.74
C ASP A 33 5.93 -10.19 -1.49
N ILE A 34 4.89 -9.42 -1.17
CA ILE A 34 4.83 -8.54 -0.01
C ILE A 34 4.53 -9.29 1.29
N THR A 35 4.18 -10.57 1.28
CA THR A 35 3.77 -11.28 2.51
C THR A 35 4.87 -11.31 3.55
N THR A 36 6.13 -11.43 3.11
CA THR A 36 7.32 -11.34 3.98
C THR A 36 7.49 -9.99 4.65
N LEU A 37 7.12 -8.89 3.97
CA LEU A 37 7.04 -7.56 4.57
C LEU A 37 5.94 -7.46 5.63
N LEU A 38 4.78 -8.08 5.37
CA LEU A 38 3.64 -8.06 6.29
C LEU A 38 3.88 -8.89 7.57
N LEU A 39 4.72 -9.93 7.48
CA LEU A 39 5.12 -10.75 8.62
C LEU A 39 6.16 -10.08 9.53
N ASP A 40 6.78 -8.98 9.09
CA ASP A 40 7.70 -8.17 9.88
C ASP A 40 6.98 -6.92 10.40
N PRO A 41 6.57 -6.88 11.69
CA PRO A 41 5.80 -5.76 12.23
C PRO A 41 6.53 -4.42 12.15
N SER A 42 7.86 -4.43 12.27
CA SER A 42 8.67 -3.22 12.20
C SER A 42 8.67 -2.66 10.78
N ALA A 43 8.97 -3.50 9.80
CA ALA A 43 9.02 -3.08 8.40
C ALA A 43 7.63 -2.69 7.87
N PHE A 44 6.57 -3.37 8.32
CA PHE A 44 5.19 -2.99 7.99
C PHE A 44 4.83 -1.63 8.59
N LYS A 45 5.14 -1.39 9.87
CA LYS A 45 4.93 -0.09 10.51
C LYS A 45 5.70 1.02 9.80
N ASP A 46 6.98 0.82 9.50
CA ASP A 46 7.80 1.79 8.77
C ASP A 46 7.20 2.12 7.39
N THR A 47 6.64 1.12 6.71
CA THR A 47 5.96 1.32 5.44
C THR A 47 4.75 2.24 5.59
N ILE A 48 3.89 1.99 6.57
CA ILE A 48 2.71 2.82 6.84
C ILE A 48 3.12 4.23 7.27
N ASP A 49 4.09 4.35 8.17
CA ASP A 49 4.59 5.63 8.69
C ASP A 49 5.12 6.51 7.55
N LEU A 50 5.89 5.95 6.61
CA LEU A 50 6.35 6.69 5.42
C LEU A 50 5.21 7.23 4.55
N PHE A 51 4.12 6.46 4.39
CA PHE A 51 2.94 6.93 3.67
C PHE A 51 2.22 8.04 4.45
N VAL A 52 2.04 7.86 5.76
CA VAL A 52 1.37 8.84 6.62
C VAL A 52 2.16 10.15 6.64
N GLU A 53 3.47 10.11 6.89
CA GLU A 53 4.36 11.27 6.88
C GLU A 53 4.26 12.07 5.58
N ARG A 54 4.19 11.38 4.44
CA ARG A 54 4.06 12.02 3.13
C ARG A 54 2.75 12.79 2.96
N TYR A 55 1.66 12.28 3.52
CA TYR A 55 0.30 12.75 3.24
C TYR A 55 -0.36 13.51 4.41
N LYS A 56 0.23 13.45 5.60
CA LYS A 56 -0.22 14.19 6.78
C LYS A 56 -0.26 15.69 6.48
N GLY A 57 -1.35 16.35 6.88
CA GLY A 57 -1.55 17.78 6.66
C GLY A 57 -1.94 18.20 5.24
N ARG A 58 -2.14 17.25 4.31
CA ARG A 58 -2.58 17.55 2.94
C ARG A 58 -4.10 17.61 2.74
N ASN A 59 -4.88 17.67 3.82
CA ASN A 59 -6.36 17.72 3.79
C ASN A 59 -7.01 16.62 2.94
N ILE A 60 -6.47 15.39 3.01
CA ILE A 60 -7.04 14.24 2.32
C ILE A 60 -8.30 13.79 3.08
N SER A 61 -9.44 13.79 2.41
CA SER A 61 -10.73 13.39 2.99
C SER A 61 -11.07 11.92 2.76
N VAL A 62 -10.52 11.31 1.70
CA VAL A 62 -10.83 9.94 1.27
C VAL A 62 -9.57 9.23 0.80
N VAL A 63 -9.38 7.99 1.24
CA VAL A 63 -8.39 7.04 0.75
C VAL A 63 -9.13 5.87 0.13
N ALA A 64 -8.89 5.62 -1.16
CA ALA A 64 -9.46 4.48 -1.86
C ALA A 64 -8.43 3.35 -1.97
N GLY A 65 -8.80 2.13 -1.58
CA GLY A 65 -7.98 0.93 -1.77
C GLY A 65 -8.56 0.03 -2.84
N VAL A 66 -7.73 -0.57 -3.69
CA VAL A 66 -8.19 -1.55 -4.70
C VAL A 66 -8.03 -2.96 -4.16
N GLU A 67 -9.05 -3.79 -4.33
CA GLU A 67 -9.02 -5.17 -3.82
C GLU A 67 -7.93 -6.04 -4.48
N ALA A 68 -7.36 -7.04 -3.79
CA ALA A 68 -7.45 -7.28 -2.34
C ALA A 68 -6.26 -6.66 -1.58
N ARG A 69 -5.08 -6.64 -2.19
CA ARG A 69 -3.83 -6.22 -1.53
C ARG A 69 -3.81 -4.72 -1.18
N GLY A 70 -4.55 -3.88 -1.89
CA GLY A 70 -4.70 -2.47 -1.53
C GLY A 70 -5.44 -2.26 -0.20
N PHE A 71 -6.23 -3.24 0.25
CA PHE A 71 -6.90 -3.21 1.55
C PHE A 71 -5.94 -3.47 2.72
N ILE A 72 -4.72 -3.92 2.47
CA ILE A 72 -3.73 -4.17 3.51
C ILE A 72 -3.11 -2.85 3.98
N PHE A 73 -2.88 -1.90 3.07
CA PHE A 73 -2.23 -0.63 3.36
C PHE A 73 -3.21 0.54 3.46
N GLY A 74 -4.28 0.53 2.67
CA GLY A 74 -5.23 1.64 2.58
C GLY A 74 -5.90 2.01 3.90
N PRO A 75 -6.52 1.05 4.63
CA PRO A 75 -7.19 1.35 5.90
C PRO A 75 -6.26 1.87 7.00
N PRO A 76 -5.07 1.28 7.26
CA PRO A 76 -4.13 1.85 8.23
C PRO A 76 -3.72 3.29 7.91
N ILE A 77 -3.46 3.60 6.62
CA ILE A 77 -3.11 4.97 6.19
C ILE A 77 -4.30 5.91 6.41
N ALA A 78 -5.50 5.51 5.99
CA ALA A 78 -6.72 6.30 6.15
C ALA A 78 -6.98 6.64 7.62
N LEU A 79 -6.87 5.64 8.50
CA LEU A 79 -7.02 5.79 9.94
C LEU A 79 -6.00 6.79 10.51
N ALA A 80 -4.72 6.64 10.14
CA ALA A 80 -3.65 7.47 10.66
C ALA A 80 -3.71 8.93 10.20
N ILE A 81 -4.24 9.22 9.00
CA ILE A 81 -4.42 10.60 8.51
C ILE A 81 -5.81 11.19 8.84
N GLY A 82 -6.71 10.41 9.46
CA GLY A 82 -8.08 10.85 9.78
C GLY A 82 -9.01 10.96 8.57
N ALA A 83 -8.77 10.17 7.53
CA ALA A 83 -9.57 10.14 6.30
C ALA A 83 -10.56 8.96 6.27
N LYS A 84 -11.60 9.07 5.44
CA LYS A 84 -12.52 7.97 5.17
C LYS A 84 -11.82 6.93 4.28
N PHE A 85 -12.04 5.64 4.53
CA PHE A 85 -11.58 4.58 3.64
C PHE A 85 -12.71 4.11 2.72
N VAL A 86 -12.45 4.03 1.41
CA VAL A 86 -13.40 3.52 0.41
C VAL A 86 -12.82 2.26 -0.25
N PRO A 87 -13.44 1.08 -0.07
CA PRO A 87 -13.01 -0.13 -0.74
C PRO A 87 -13.50 -0.13 -2.21
N LEU A 88 -12.55 -0.16 -3.15
CA LEU A 88 -12.83 -0.39 -4.56
C LEU A 88 -12.74 -1.89 -4.86
N ARG A 89 -13.85 -2.45 -5.33
CA ARG A 89 -13.98 -3.87 -5.67
C ARG A 89 -14.38 -4.04 -7.12
N LYS A 90 -14.10 -5.21 -7.69
CA LYS A 90 -14.60 -5.57 -9.01
C LYS A 90 -16.14 -5.51 -9.05
N PRO A 91 -16.72 -5.22 -10.22
CA PRO A 91 -18.18 -5.17 -10.40
C PRO A 91 -18.88 -6.40 -9.81
N GLY A 92 -20.01 -6.18 -9.13
CA GLY A 92 -20.82 -7.25 -8.54
C GLY A 92 -20.40 -7.73 -7.14
N LYS A 93 -19.44 -7.07 -6.49
CA LYS A 93 -18.96 -7.43 -5.13
C LYS A 93 -19.34 -6.44 -4.02
N LEU A 94 -20.04 -5.35 -4.33
CA LEU A 94 -20.57 -4.40 -3.35
C LEU A 94 -22.11 -4.46 -3.34
N PRO A 95 -22.75 -4.52 -2.15
CA PRO A 95 -24.21 -4.62 -2.03
C PRO A 95 -24.94 -3.29 -2.30
N VAL A 96 -24.21 -2.16 -2.35
CA VAL A 96 -24.74 -0.82 -2.59
C VAL A 96 -24.30 -0.28 -3.95
N GLN A 97 -25.00 0.74 -4.45
CA GLN A 97 -24.73 1.39 -5.73
C GLN A 97 -23.25 1.80 -5.79
N SER A 98 -22.49 1.11 -6.66
CA SER A 98 -21.04 1.30 -6.76
C SER A 98 -20.75 2.51 -7.64
N VAL A 99 -19.89 3.41 -7.16
CA VAL A 99 -19.22 4.40 -8.02
C VAL A 99 -18.22 3.61 -8.86
N GLN A 100 -18.59 3.31 -10.09
CA GLN A 100 -17.68 2.68 -11.06
C GLN A 100 -16.80 3.79 -11.65
N CYS A 101 -15.48 3.58 -11.61
CA CYS A 101 -14.52 4.43 -12.30
C CYS A 101 -14.40 4.02 -13.77
#